data_AF-F2L3R3-F1
#
_entry.id   AF-F2L3R3-F1
#
_cell.length_a   1.000
_cell.length_b   1.000
_cell.length_c   1.000
_cell.angle_alpha   90.00
_cell.angle_beta   90.00
_cell.angle_gamma   90.00
#
_symmetry.space_group_name_H-M   'P 1'
#
loop_
_entity.id
_entity.type
_entity.pdbx_description
1 polymer ?
#
loop_
_entity_poly.entity_id
_entity_poly.type
_entity_poly.pdbx_seq_one_letter_code
_entity_poly.pdbx_strand_id
1 'polypeptide(L)'
;MNRYLLIRAEDPPSCLEALSDYFMAVVGLKFRLVKFNVVGIYDDVIVLGVPRDLVGKARALVALLDGCRTVRVKGTVKSARRTAMSIRRPSKA
;
A
#
# COMPACT_ATOMS: atom_id res chain seq x y z
N MET A 1 -13.77 -9.09 -0.99
CA MET A 1 -13.53 -8.15 -2.11
C MET A 1 -12.42 -7.18 -1.71
N ASN A 2 -11.44 -6.94 -2.57
CA ASN A 2 -10.26 -6.14 -2.21
C ASN A 2 -10.49 -4.65 -2.44
N ARG A 3 -9.76 -3.82 -1.70
CA ARG A 3 -9.56 -2.41 -1.96
C ARG A 3 -8.08 -2.18 -2.26
N TYR A 4 -7.80 -1.16 -3.05
CA TYR A 4 -6.45 -0.86 -3.52
C TYR A 4 -5.98 0.42 -2.87
N LEU A 5 -5.03 0.31 -1.96
CA LEU A 5 -4.36 1.45 -1.34
C LEU A 5 -3.32 1.98 -2.33
N LEU A 6 -3.33 3.30 -2.52
CA LEU A 6 -2.25 4.01 -3.18
C LEU A 6 -1.43 4.65 -2.08
N ILE A 7 -0.19 4.20 -1.94
CA ILE A 7 0.73 4.61 -0.89
C ILE A 7 1.84 5.39 -1.57
N ARG A 8 2.05 6.63 -1.14
CA ARG A 8 3.24 7.38 -1.54
C ARG A 8 4.35 7.04 -0.57
N ALA A 9 5.54 6.79 -1.10
CA ALA A 9 6.73 6.47 -0.33
C ALA A 9 7.91 7.27 -0.86
N GLU A 10 8.77 7.76 0.04
CA GLU A 10 10.06 8.34 -0.34
C GLU A 10 10.99 7.26 -0.92
N ASP A 11 11.01 6.08 -0.28
CA ASP A 11 11.65 4.86 -0.77
C ASP A 11 10.62 3.71 -0.85
N PRO A 12 10.04 3.45 -2.04
CA PRO A 12 9.00 2.45 -2.20
C PRO A 12 9.39 1.02 -1.81
N PRO A 13 10.58 0.49 -2.17
CA PRO A 13 11.10 -0.76 -1.64
C PRO A 13 11.07 -0.86 -0.12
N SER A 14 11.70 0.07 0.61
CA SER A 14 11.76 0.03 2.07
C SER A 14 10.38 0.18 2.72
N CYS A 15 9.51 1.01 2.15
CA CYS A 15 8.13 1.13 2.61
C CYS A 15 7.36 -0.20 2.49
N LEU A 16 7.57 -0.93 1.38
CA LEU A 16 6.90 -2.21 1.15
C LEU A 16 7.44 -3.32 2.06
N GLU A 17 8.75 -3.35 2.30
CA GLU A 17 9.40 -4.27 3.23
C GLU A 17 8.88 -4.04 4.65
N ALA A 18 8.91 -2.80 5.14
CA ALA A 18 8.38 -2.45 6.45
C ALA A 18 6.88 -2.78 6.58
N LEU A 19 6.09 -2.55 5.54
CA LEU A 19 4.68 -2.98 5.53
C LEU A 19 4.55 -4.48 5.69
N SER A 20 5.35 -5.27 4.97
CA SER A 20 5.32 -6.72 5.06
C SER A 20 5.66 -7.20 6.48
N ASP A 21 6.70 -6.64 7.09
CA ASP A 21 7.20 -7.04 8.40
C ASP A 21 6.22 -6.71 9.52
N TYR A 22 5.69 -5.48 9.52
CA TYR A 22 4.82 -5.01 10.59
C TYR A 22 3.35 -5.36 10.39
N PHE A 23 2.92 -5.79 9.20
CA PHE A 23 1.50 -6.10 8.97
C PHE A 23 1.00 -7.18 9.89
N MET A 24 1.80 -8.24 10.10
CA MET A 24 1.50 -9.32 11.02
C MET A 24 1.20 -8.84 12.44
N ALA A 25 1.95 -7.85 12.93
CA ALA A 25 1.75 -7.28 14.26
C ALA A 25 0.38 -6.57 14.38
N VAL A 26 -0.09 -5.91 13.32
CA VAL A 26 -1.34 -5.12 13.33
C VAL A 26 -2.57 -5.98 13.04
N VAL A 27 -2.46 -6.96 12.14
CA VAL A 27 -3.60 -7.82 11.80
C VAL A 27 -3.80 -8.96 12.79
N GLY A 28 -2.73 -9.40 13.46
CA GLY A 28 -2.73 -10.51 14.40
C GLY A 28 -2.67 -11.88 13.69
N LEU A 29 -2.37 -12.93 14.48
CA LEU A 29 -2.14 -14.29 13.97
C LEU A 29 -3.28 -14.87 13.13
N LYS A 30 -4.52 -14.43 13.36
CA LYS A 30 -5.70 -14.86 12.59
C LYS A 30 -5.58 -14.59 11.09
N PHE A 31 -4.76 -13.62 10.68
CA PHE A 31 -4.57 -13.22 9.29
C PHE A 31 -3.16 -13.56 8.78
N ARG A 32 -2.47 -14.53 9.39
CA ARG A 32 -1.09 -14.94 9.03
C ARG A 32 -0.91 -15.33 7.56
N LEU A 33 -1.98 -15.73 6.89
CA LEU A 33 -1.98 -16.16 5.49
C LEU A 33 -2.34 -15.03 4.51
N VAL A 34 -2.66 -13.82 5.01
CA VAL A 34 -3.00 -12.69 4.14
C VAL A 34 -1.72 -12.18 3.51
N LYS A 35 -1.48 -12.62 2.27
CA LYS A 35 -0.47 -12.01 1.40
C LYS A 35 -1.04 -10.72 0.83
N PHE A 36 -0.27 -9.64 0.94
CA PHE A 36 -0.58 -8.43 0.20
C PHE A 36 -0.51 -8.71 -1.30
N ASN A 37 -1.49 -8.20 -2.05
CA ASN A 37 -1.44 -8.23 -3.49
C ASN A 37 -0.76 -6.95 -4.00
N VAL A 38 0.56 -7.00 -4.19
CA VAL A 38 1.30 -5.89 -4.78
C VAL A 38 0.95 -5.80 -6.26
N VAL A 39 0.19 -4.77 -6.64
CA VAL A 39 -0.25 -4.57 -8.02
C VAL A 39 0.87 -3.97 -8.88
N GLY A 40 1.74 -3.16 -8.26
CA GLY A 40 2.90 -2.53 -8.89
C GLY A 40 3.40 -1.31 -8.11
N ILE A 41 4.60 -0.87 -8.47
CA ILE A 41 5.26 0.37 -8.02
C ILE A 41 5.35 1.30 -9.23
N TYR A 42 5.00 2.57 -9.04
CA TYR A 42 4.93 3.61 -10.06
C TYR A 42 5.67 4.85 -9.53
N ASP A 43 6.99 4.89 -9.75
CA ASP A 43 7.91 5.83 -9.10
C ASP A 43 7.68 5.88 -7.57
N ASP A 44 7.30 7.02 -7.02
CA ASP A 44 7.01 7.24 -5.60
C ASP A 44 5.67 6.64 -5.12
N VAL A 45 4.92 5.90 -5.94
CA VAL A 45 3.59 5.35 -5.58
C VAL A 45 3.52 3.83 -5.67
N ILE A 46 3.20 3.18 -4.56
CA ILE A 46 2.88 1.76 -4.45
C ILE A 46 1.37 1.54 -4.56
N VAL A 47 0.95 0.54 -5.33
CA VAL A 47 -0.45 0.08 -5.37
C VAL A 47 -0.57 -1.27 -4.68
N LEU A 48 -1.26 -1.28 -3.54
CA LEU A 48 -1.39 -2.43 -2.65
C LEU A 48 -2.84 -2.90 -2.55
N GLY A 49 -3.12 -4.14 -2.96
CA GLY A 49 -4.40 -4.79 -2.77
C GLY A 49 -4.54 -5.36 -1.36
N VAL A 50 -5.59 -4.93 -0.66
CA VAL A 50 -5.88 -5.27 0.73
C VAL A 50 -7.34 -5.74 0.85
N PRO A 51 -7.64 -6.79 1.64
CA PRO A 51 -9.02 -7.16 1.98
C PRO A 51 -9.80 -5.98 2.57
N ARG A 52 -11.08 -5.82 2.20
CA ARG A 52 -11.89 -4.63 2.57
C ARG A 52 -11.96 -4.39 4.08
N ASP A 53 -12.01 -5.46 4.87
CA ASP A 53 -12.01 -5.50 6.33
C ASP A 53 -10.69 -5.04 6.95
N LEU A 54 -9.57 -5.20 6.24
CA LEU A 54 -8.24 -4.83 6.73
C LEU A 54 -7.76 -3.45 6.28
N VAL A 55 -8.54 -2.73 5.46
CA VAL A 55 -8.17 -1.40 4.94
C VAL A 55 -7.85 -0.42 6.07
N GLY A 56 -8.66 -0.39 7.13
CA GLY A 56 -8.43 0.51 8.27
C GLY A 56 -7.09 0.24 8.94
N LYS A 57 -6.82 -1.04 9.24
CA LYS A 57 -5.56 -1.50 9.85
C LYS A 57 -4.35 -1.22 8.95
N ALA A 58 -4.46 -1.51 7.66
CA ALA A 58 -3.40 -1.26 6.70
C ALA A 58 -3.09 0.24 6.59
N ARG A 59 -4.11 1.10 6.55
CA ARG A 59 -3.91 2.57 6.52
C ARG A 59 -3.27 3.10 7.80
N ALA A 60 -3.69 2.59 8.96
CA ALA A 60 -3.10 2.95 10.23
C ALA A 60 -1.63 2.56 10.28
N LEU A 61 -1.29 1.34 9.85
CA LEU A 61 0.10 0.90 9.76
C LEU A 61 0.92 1.79 8.82
N VAL A 62 0.43 2.04 7.60
CA VAL A 62 1.11 2.94 6.65
C VAL A 62 1.39 4.31 7.26
N ALA A 63 0.48 4.84 8.08
CA ALA A 63 0.65 6.14 8.72
C ALA A 63 1.67 6.15 9.87
N LEU A 64 2.07 4.98 10.39
CA LEU A 64 3.12 4.83 11.40
C LEU A 64 4.50 4.62 10.80
N LEU A 65 4.57 4.25 9.51
CA LEU A 65 5.84 4.04 8.82
C LEU A 65 6.38 5.37 8.32
N ASP A 66 7.64 5.64 8.65
CA ASP A 66 8.31 6.87 8.24
C ASP A 66 8.46 6.93 6.71
N GLY A 67 8.29 8.13 6.14
CA GLY A 67 8.34 8.35 4.69
C GLY A 67 7.18 7.71 3.90
N CYS A 68 6.21 7.04 4.53
CA CYS A 68 5.07 6.39 3.89
C CYS A 68 3.76 7.13 4.18
N ARG A 69 2.88 7.27 3.18
CA ARG A 69 1.51 7.77 3.41
C ARG A 69 0.50 7.22 2.43
N THR A 70 -0.69 6.85 2.93
CA THR A 70 -1.81 6.49 2.04
C THR A 70 -2.39 7.76 1.42
N VAL A 71 -2.28 7.91 0.10
CA VAL A 71 -2.81 9.09 -0.62
C VAL A 71 -4.23 8.88 -1.11
N ARG A 72 -4.60 7.66 -1.53
CA ARG A 72 -5.97 7.33 -1.96
C ARG A 72 -6.28 5.85 -1.76
N VAL A 73 -7.57 5.52 -1.78
CA VAL A 73 -8.07 4.13 -1.85
C VAL A 73 -8.99 4.00 -3.06
N LYS A 74 -8.85 2.91 -3.81
CA LYS A 74 -9.68 2.61 -5.00
C LYS A 74 -10.36 1.25 -4.89
N GLY A 75 -11.48 1.10 -5.58
CA GLY A 75 -12.28 -0.13 -5.58
C GLY A 75 -11.78 -1.20 -6.56
N THR A 76 -11.07 -0.81 -7.62
CA THR A 76 -10.65 -1.73 -8.69
C THR A 76 -9.18 -1.52 -9.07
N VAL A 77 -8.52 -2.59 -9.52
CA VAL A 77 -7.13 -2.55 -10.04
C VAL A 77 -7.00 -1.49 -11.13
N LYS A 78 -7.92 -1.50 -12.11
CA LYS A 78 -7.91 -0.57 -13.25
C LYS A 78 -7.93 0.89 -12.80
N SER A 79 -8.81 1.23 -11.86
CA SER A 79 -8.85 2.60 -11.33
C SER A 79 -7.61 2.94 -10.50
N ALA A 80 -7.06 1.98 -9.75
CA ALA A 80 -5.88 2.18 -8.93
C ALA A 80 -4.65 2.49 -9.80
N ARG A 81 -4.36 1.66 -10.80
CA ARG A 81 -3.24 1.85 -11.74
C ARG A 81 -3.30 3.20 -12.44
N ARG A 82 -4.47 3.56 -13.00
CA ARG A 82 -4.68 4.85 -13.65
C ARG A 82 -4.41 6.03 -12.72
N THR A 83 -4.85 5.93 -11.46
CA THR A 83 -4.64 7.00 -10.47
C THR A 83 -3.18 7.05 -10.03
N ALA A 84 -2.51 5.91 -9.87
CA ALA A 84 -1.09 5.88 -9.55
C ALA A 84 -0.27 6.55 -10.65
N MET A 85 -0.51 6.17 -11.91
CA MET A 85 0.14 6.80 -13.07
C MET A 85 -0.08 8.32 -13.16
N SER A 86 -1.25 8.82 -12.76
CA SER A 86 -1.54 10.26 -12.82
C SER A 86 -0.95 11.09 -11.69
N ILE A 87 -0.63 10.47 -10.54
CA ILE A 87 -0.14 11.19 -9.35
C ILE A 87 1.33 10.93 -9.04
N ARG A 88 1.95 9.96 -9.72
CA ARG A 88 3.37 9.62 -9.53
C ARG A 88 4.23 10.86 -9.76
N ARG A 89 5.26 11.00 -8.95
CA ARG A 89 6.34 11.96 -9.18
C ARG A 89 7.53 11.16 -9.66
N PRO A 90 8.16 11.54 -10.78
CA PRO A 90 9.40 10.89 -11.20
C PRO A 90 10.40 10.99 -10.05
N SER A 91 11.00 9.86 -9.70
CA SER A 91 12.14 9.86 -8.79
C SER A 91 13.20 10.78 -9.39
N LYS A 92 13.77 11.69 -8.60
CA LYS A 92 14.91 12.47 -9.07
C LYS A 92 16.04 11.46 -9.30
N ALA A 93 16.37 11.22 -10.56
CA ALA A 93 17.54 10.46 -10.97
C ALA A 93 18.83 11.17 -10.54
#